data_AF-A0AAW2VIS1-F1
#
_entry.id   AF-A0AAW2VIS1-F1
#
_cell.length_a   1.000
_cell.length_b   1.000
_cell.length_c   1.000
_cell.angle_alpha   90.00
_cell.angle_beta   90.00
_cell.angle_gamma   90.00
#
_symmetry.space_group_name_H-M   'P 1'
#
loop_
_entity.id
_entity.type
_entity.pdbx_description
1 polymer ?
#
loop_
_entity_poly.entity_id
_entity_poly.type
_entity_poly.pdbx_seq_one_letter_code
_entity_poly.pdbx_strand_id
1 'polypeptide(L)'
;MVILDELPFKMVEGEGFRAYSQVLEPRFVVPSRITVARDCMKLYVEEKKALKKLLKSQRNHKGATIGRVIEECLVEWNIEDILTLTVDNASSNDLTIDYLKRNSKWKRSILDNRFLHVRCCAHIVNLICERWLE
;
A
#
# COMPACT_ATOMS: atom_id res chain seq x y z
N MET A 1 -14.42 7.97 2.36
CA MET A 1 -15.38 6.87 2.33
C MET A 1 -14.81 5.68 1.56
N VAL A 2 -14.81 5.62 0.22
CA VAL A 2 -14.37 4.42 -0.54
C VAL A 2 -13.02 3.83 -0.10
N ILE A 3 -11.97 4.66 0.00
CA ILE A 3 -10.63 4.19 0.43
C ILE A 3 -10.60 3.90 1.93
N LEU A 4 -11.08 4.83 2.75
CA LEU A 4 -11.02 4.75 4.21
C LEU A 4 -11.83 3.58 4.80
N ASP A 5 -12.98 3.29 4.20
CA ASP A 5 -13.91 2.25 4.65
C ASP A 5 -13.78 0.96 3.83
N GLU A 6 -12.78 0.89 2.94
CA GLU A 6 -12.49 -0.27 2.07
C GLU A 6 -13.71 -0.77 1.25
N LEU A 7 -14.56 0.16 0.80
CA LEU A 7 -15.80 -0.18 0.12
C LEU A 7 -15.59 -0.47 -1.37
N PRO A 8 -16.37 -1.39 -1.97
CA PRO A 8 -16.33 -1.62 -3.40
C PRO A 8 -16.64 -0.34 -4.18
N PHE A 9 -15.92 -0.09 -5.30
CA PHE A 9 -16.19 1.08 -6.15
C PHE A 9 -17.63 1.18 -6.64
N LYS A 10 -18.33 0.04 -6.77
CA LYS A 10 -19.75 -0.04 -7.16
C LYS A 10 -20.68 0.65 -6.15
N MET A 11 -20.26 0.82 -4.89
CA MET A 11 -21.08 1.40 -3.83
C MET A 11 -21.65 2.79 -4.21
N VAL A 12 -20.90 3.59 -4.97
CA VAL A 12 -21.35 4.92 -5.43
C VAL A 12 -22.54 4.88 -6.40
N GLU A 13 -22.90 3.70 -6.91
CA GLU A 13 -24.04 3.49 -7.78
C GLU A 13 -25.29 2.99 -7.05
N GLY A 14 -25.19 2.73 -5.74
CA GLY A 14 -26.33 2.35 -4.92
C GLY A 14 -27.35 3.46 -4.81
N GLU A 15 -28.64 3.12 -4.91
CA GLU A 15 -29.75 4.07 -4.87
C GLU A 15 -29.76 4.88 -3.56
N GLY A 16 -29.55 4.21 -2.42
CA GLY A 16 -29.49 4.86 -1.11
C GLY A 16 -28.35 5.89 -1.03
N PHE A 17 -27.16 5.55 -1.54
CA PHE A 17 -26.02 6.48 -1.55
C PHE A 17 -26.28 7.70 -2.43
N ARG A 18 -26.90 7.50 -3.59
CA ARG A 18 -27.26 8.59 -4.51
C ARG A 18 -28.33 9.50 -3.93
N ALA A 19 -29.39 8.91 -3.36
CA ALA A 19 -30.45 9.66 -2.69
C ALA A 19 -29.89 10.49 -1.53
N TYR A 20 -29.07 9.87 -0.67
CA TYR A 20 -28.37 10.56 0.41
C TYR A 20 -27.50 11.72 -0.09
N SER A 21 -26.70 11.49 -1.13
CA SER A 21 -25.81 12.51 -1.71
C SER A 21 -26.59 13.69 -2.29
N GLN A 22 -27.72 13.43 -2.94
CA GLN A 22 -28.61 14.47 -3.51
C GLN A 22 -29.30 15.30 -2.43
N VAL A 23 -29.62 14.72 -1.28
CA VAL A 23 -30.17 15.46 -0.13
C VAL A 23 -29.10 16.37 0.48
N LEU A 24 -27.85 15.90 0.58
CA LEU A 24 -26.76 16.68 1.17
C LEU A 24 -26.30 17.86 0.30
N GLU A 25 -26.09 17.62 -0.99
CA GLU A 25 -25.72 18.66 -1.97
C GLU A 25 -26.36 18.32 -3.31
N PRO A 26 -27.53 18.92 -3.64
CA PRO A 26 -28.26 18.61 -4.87
C PRO A 26 -27.47 18.88 -6.16
N ARG A 27 -26.45 19.74 -6.13
CA ARG A 27 -25.60 20.01 -7.30
C ARG A 27 -24.49 18.98 -7.48
N PHE A 28 -24.25 18.13 -6.50
CA PHE A 28 -23.20 17.12 -6.56
C PHE A 28 -23.63 15.97 -7.47
N VAL A 29 -22.93 15.82 -8.59
CA VAL A 29 -23.10 14.68 -9.48
C VAL A 29 -22.25 13.53 -8.97
N VAL A 30 -22.91 12.48 -8.48
CA VAL A 30 -22.21 11.29 -7.99
C VAL A 30 -21.42 10.65 -9.14
N PRO A 31 -20.10 10.49 -9.00
CA PRO A 31 -19.26 9.92 -10.06
C PRO A 31 -19.58 8.43 -10.28
N SER A 32 -19.28 7.94 -11.49
CA SER A 32 -19.38 6.51 -11.81
C SER A 32 -18.32 5.69 -11.07
N ARG A 33 -18.54 4.38 -10.90
CA ARG A 33 -17.53 3.47 -10.33
C ARG A 33 -16.18 3.53 -11.08
N ILE A 34 -16.21 3.79 -12.39
CA ILE A 34 -15.02 3.89 -13.24
C ILE A 34 -14.24 5.16 -12.95
N THR A 35 -14.94 6.28 -12.76
CA THR A 35 -14.33 7.56 -12.39
C THR A 35 -13.68 7.44 -11.02
N VAL A 36 -14.38 6.90 -10.03
CA VAL A 36 -13.83 6.67 -8.69
C VAL A 36 -12.59 5.77 -8.73
N ALA A 37 -12.63 4.67 -9.49
CA ALA A 37 -11.48 3.79 -9.66
C ALA A 37 -10.28 4.52 -10.30
N ARG A 38 -10.52 5.37 -11.31
CA ARG A 38 -9.49 6.19 -11.95
C ARG A 38 -8.87 7.19 -10.97
N ASP A 39 -9.69 7.84 -10.16
CA ASP A 39 -9.22 8.83 -9.17
C ASP A 39 -8.40 8.15 -8.07
N CYS A 40 -8.82 6.98 -7.59
CA CYS A 40 -8.04 6.16 -6.66
C CYS A 40 -6.69 5.74 -7.27
N MET A 41 -6.67 5.32 -8.54
CA MET A 41 -5.44 4.95 -9.23
C MET A 41 -4.51 6.15 -9.41
N LYS A 42 -5.06 7.33 -9.70
CA LYS A 42 -4.28 8.57 -9.83
C LYS A 42 -3.60 8.92 -8.50
N LEU A 43 -4.35 8.88 -7.40
CA LEU A 43 -3.82 9.07 -6.05
C LEU A 43 -2.68 8.08 -5.75
N TYR A 44 -2.90 6.79 -6.01
CA TYR A 44 -1.87 5.77 -5.85
C TYR A 44 -0.57 6.08 -6.63
N VAL A 45 -0.69 6.52 -7.88
CA VAL A 45 0.48 6.87 -8.71
C VAL A 45 1.24 8.06 -8.13
N GLU A 46 0.55 9.04 -7.56
CA GLU A 46 1.15 10.21 -6.91
C GLU A 46 1.87 9.81 -5.62
N GLU A 47 1.22 9.06 -4.74
CA GLU A 47 1.81 8.52 -3.50
C GLU A 47 3.01 7.63 -3.78
N LYS A 48 2.93 6.77 -4.80
CA LYS A 48 4.04 5.93 -5.24
C LYS A 48 5.27 6.76 -5.66
N LYS A 49 5.05 7.90 -6.33
CA LYS A 49 6.15 8.81 -6.70
C LYS A 49 6.75 9.47 -5.46
N ALA A 50 5.91 9.89 -4.50
CA ALA A 50 6.36 10.48 -3.24
C ALA A 50 7.21 9.49 -2.44
N LEU A 51 6.72 8.26 -2.23
CA LEU A 51 7.45 7.20 -1.55
C LEU A 51 8.79 6.92 -2.24
N LYS A 52 8.80 6.79 -3.58
CA LYS A 52 10.04 6.57 -4.34
C LYS A 52 11.05 7.70 -4.15
N LYS A 53 10.58 8.95 -4.08
CA LYS A 53 11.44 10.12 -3.82
C LYS A 53 12.01 10.07 -2.39
N LEU A 54 11.19 9.73 -1.41
CA LEU A 54 11.57 9.61 -0.01
C LEU A 54 12.62 8.51 0.22
N LEU A 55 12.45 7.35 -0.42
CA LEU A 55 13.41 6.25 -0.32
C LEU A 55 14.74 6.58 -1.01
N LYS A 56 14.71 7.31 -2.14
CA LYS A 56 15.93 7.75 -2.84
C LYS A 56 16.70 8.83 -2.10
N SER A 57 16.03 9.68 -1.30
CA SER A 57 16.70 10.74 -0.54
C SER A 57 17.40 10.22 0.72
N GLN A 58 17.14 8.96 1.13
CA GLN A 58 17.83 8.35 2.26
C GLN A 58 19.31 8.14 1.92
N ARG A 59 20.20 8.77 2.70
CA ARG A 59 21.66 8.58 2.56
C ARG A 59 22.13 7.19 3.01
N ASN A 60 21.32 6.49 3.80
CA ASN A 60 21.67 5.22 4.41
C ASN A 60 20.59 4.17 4.10
N HIS A 61 20.90 3.27 3.16
CA HIS A 61 20.00 2.20 2.71
C HIS A 61 20.08 0.93 3.57
N LYS A 62 20.45 1.04 4.85
CA LYS A 62 20.31 -0.07 5.81
C LYS A 62 18.83 -0.42 6.00
N GLY A 63 18.53 -1.71 6.12
CA GLY A 63 17.15 -2.20 6.25
C GLY A 63 16.36 -1.55 7.39
N ALA A 64 17.00 -1.28 8.54
CA ALA A 64 16.34 -0.58 9.64
C ALA A 64 15.90 0.86 9.29
N THR A 65 16.70 1.60 8.51
CA THR A 65 16.33 2.94 8.04
C THR A 65 15.13 2.88 7.09
N ILE A 66 15.16 1.92 6.16
CA ILE A 66 14.07 1.69 5.20
C ILE A 66 12.80 1.26 5.95
N GLY A 67 12.94 0.39 6.95
CA GLY A 67 11.83 -0.07 7.81
C GLY A 67 11.15 1.07 8.53
N ARG A 68 11.92 2.00 9.11
CA ARG A 68 11.37 3.20 9.74
C ARG A 68 10.62 4.10 8.75
N VAL A 69 11.18 4.32 7.57
CA VAL A 69 10.51 5.13 6.53
C VAL A 69 9.19 4.48 6.10
N ILE A 70 9.17 3.15 5.94
CA ILE A 70 7.94 2.41 5.63
C ILE A 70 6.93 2.57 6.77
N GLU A 71 7.36 2.41 8.02
CA GLU A 71 6.51 2.61 9.20
C GLU A 71 5.88 4.01 9.24
N GLU A 72 6.68 5.07 9.01
CA GLU A 72 6.20 6.45 8.94
C GLU A 72 5.12 6.63 7.86
N CYS A 73 5.32 6.08 6.66
CA CYS A 73 4.33 6.13 5.59
C CYS A 73 3.04 5.37 5.93
N LEU A 74 3.15 4.19 6.55
CA LEU A 74 1.97 3.41 6.95
C LEU A 74 1.13 4.14 7.99
N VAL A 75 1.78 4.82 8.94
CA VAL A 75 1.10 5.66 9.93
C VAL A 75 0.42 6.85 9.26
N GLU A 76 1.11 7.54 8.34
CA GLU A 76 0.54 8.67 7.60
C GLU A 76 -0.69 8.26 6.77
N TRP A 77 -0.64 7.09 6.15
CA TRP A 77 -1.75 6.54 5.38
C TRP A 77 -2.86 5.90 6.22
N ASN A 78 -2.72 5.89 7.56
CA ASN A 78 -3.64 5.26 8.49
C ASN A 78 -3.86 3.76 8.18
N ILE A 79 -2.79 3.07 7.76
CA ILE A 79 -2.78 1.63 7.51
C ILE A 79 -2.23 0.94 8.76
N GLU A 80 -3.14 0.43 9.59
CA GLU A 80 -2.80 -0.17 10.88
C GLU A 80 -2.56 -1.67 10.80
N ASP A 81 -3.21 -2.35 9.85
CA ASP A 81 -3.29 -3.81 9.78
C ASP A 81 -2.73 -4.33 8.45
N ILE A 82 -1.54 -4.93 8.50
CA ILE A 82 -0.87 -5.46 7.30
C ILE A 82 -0.68 -6.97 7.43
N LEU A 83 -1.25 -7.71 6.49
CA LEU A 83 -1.03 -9.15 6.39
C LEU A 83 0.34 -9.47 5.77
N THR A 84 0.71 -8.74 4.72
CA THR A 84 1.87 -9.05 3.87
C THR A 84 2.50 -7.79 3.30
N LEU A 85 3.84 -7.77 3.28
CA LEU A 85 4.67 -6.82 2.56
C LEU A 85 5.51 -7.59 1.51
N THR A 86 5.31 -7.24 0.24
CA THR A 86 6.04 -7.84 -0.87
C THR A 86 7.26 -7.01 -1.23
N VAL A 87 8.44 -7.60 -1.15
CA VAL A 87 9.74 -6.96 -1.42
C VAL A 87 10.57 -7.81 -2.38
N ASP A 88 11.54 -7.22 -3.08
CA ASP A 88 12.47 -7.98 -3.92
C ASP A 88 13.42 -8.84 -3.07
N ASN A 89 14.16 -9.75 -3.72
CA ASN A 89 14.98 -10.76 -3.05
C ASN A 89 16.35 -10.22 -2.62
N ALA A 90 16.39 -9.08 -1.93
CA ALA A 90 17.60 -8.47 -1.41
C ALA A 90 17.73 -8.72 0.10
N SER A 91 18.92 -9.07 0.57
CA SER A 91 19.19 -9.34 2.00
C SER A 91 18.93 -8.14 2.92
N SER A 92 19.02 -6.92 2.39
CA SER A 92 18.64 -5.71 3.13
C SER A 92 17.16 -5.67 3.52
N ASN A 93 16.30 -6.33 2.74
CA ASN A 93 14.86 -6.38 3.01
C ASN A 93 14.51 -7.32 4.17
N ASP A 94 15.30 -8.37 4.41
CA ASP A 94 15.10 -9.23 5.58
C ASP A 94 15.21 -8.40 6.88
N LEU A 95 16.20 -7.50 6.95
CA LEU A 95 16.37 -6.57 8.08
C LEU A 95 15.22 -5.56 8.19
N THR A 96 14.69 -5.08 7.05
CA THR A 96 13.51 -4.21 7.00
C THR A 96 12.28 -4.91 7.59
N ILE A 97 12.04 -6.16 7.20
CA ILE A 97 10.93 -6.95 7.72
C ILE A 97 11.12 -7.23 9.22
N ASP A 98 12.32 -7.60 9.65
CA ASP A 98 12.61 -7.83 11.06
C ASP A 98 12.39 -6.58 11.91
N TYR A 99 12.75 -5.40 11.38
CA TYR A 99 12.42 -4.13 12.00
C TYR A 99 10.91 -3.96 12.17
N LEU A 100 10.13 -4.13 11.09
CA LEU A 100 8.67 -3.99 11.12
C LEU A 100 8.01 -5.01 12.04
N LYS A 101 8.51 -6.25 12.11
CA LYS A 101 8.00 -7.27 13.04
C LYS A 101 8.21 -6.90 14.51
N ARG A 102 9.33 -6.24 14.85
CA ARG A 102 9.69 -5.88 16.23
C ARG A 102 9.07 -4.57 16.69
N ASN A 103 8.97 -3.61 15.77
CA ASN A 103 8.57 -2.24 16.10
C ASN A 103 7.12 -1.92 15.75
N SER A 104 6.41 -2.83 15.07
CA SER A 104 4.98 -2.65 14.76
C SER A 104 4.17 -2.49 16.05
N LYS A 105 3.92 -1.25 16.44
CA LYS A 105 2.86 -0.87 17.38
C LYS A 105 1.49 -0.91 16.70
N TRP A 106 1.32 -1.82 15.74
CA TRP A 106 0.06 -2.04 15.07
C TRP A 106 -0.93 -2.51 16.12
N LYS A 107 -2.15 -1.96 16.12
CA LYS A 107 -3.17 -2.31 17.13
C LYS A 107 -3.42 -3.81 17.17
N ARG A 108 -3.17 -4.50 16.05
CA ARG A 108 -3.32 -5.94 15.90
C ARG A 108 -2.19 -6.50 15.03
N SER A 109 -1.53 -7.55 15.50
CA SER A 109 -0.71 -8.38 14.62
C SER A 109 -1.61 -9.40 13.94
N ILE A 110 -1.64 -9.40 12.60
CA ILE A 110 -2.39 -10.41 11.84
C ILE A 110 -1.56 -11.69 11.78
N LEU A 111 -2.11 -12.79 12.30
CA LEU A 111 -1.49 -14.13 12.29
C LEU A 111 -0.05 -14.13 12.84
N ASP A 112 0.22 -13.31 13.86
CA ASP A 112 1.53 -13.14 14.50
C ASP A 112 2.63 -12.71 13.52
N ASN A 113 2.27 -11.93 12.49
CA ASN A 113 3.17 -11.44 11.43
C ASN A 113 3.90 -12.59 10.68
N ARG A 114 3.40 -13.83 10.76
CA ARG A 114 4.02 -15.01 10.12
C ARG A 114 4.10 -14.89 8.60
N PHE A 115 3.13 -14.21 8.00
CA PHE A 115 3.02 -14.03 6.56
C PHE A 115 3.40 -12.61 6.09
N LEU A 116 4.08 -11.83 6.95
CA LEU A 116 4.43 -10.46 6.64
C LEU A 116 5.47 -10.35 5.51
N HIS A 117 6.33 -11.35 5.30
CA HIS A 117 7.32 -11.31 4.22
C HIS A 117 6.85 -12.13 3.02
N VAL A 118 6.69 -11.48 1.86
CA VAL A 118 6.59 -12.16 0.57
C VAL A 118 7.66 -11.63 -0.38
N ARG A 119 8.30 -12.54 -1.12
CA ARG A 119 9.29 -12.17 -2.14
C ARG A 119 8.59 -11.90 -3.47
N CYS A 120 9.05 -10.88 -4.18
CA CYS A 120 8.47 -10.45 -5.45
C CYS A 120 8.69 -11.51 -6.54
N CYS A 121 7.60 -12.04 -7.10
CA CYS A 121 7.65 -13.04 -8.18
C CYS A 121 8.42 -12.54 -9.41
N ALA A 122 8.27 -11.26 -9.78
CA ALA A 122 8.98 -10.68 -10.92
C ALA A 122 10.50 -10.74 -10.75
N HIS A 123 10.99 -10.55 -9.52
CA HIS A 123 12.40 -10.67 -9.22
C HIS A 123 12.90 -12.12 -9.31
N ILE A 124 12.10 -13.09 -8.83
CA ILE A 124 12.43 -14.51 -8.96
C ILE A 124 12.53 -14.91 -10.44
N VAL A 125 11.58 -14.47 -11.27
CA VAL A 125 11.62 -14.70 -12.72
C VAL A 125 12.87 -14.07 -13.33
N ASN A 126 13.22 -12.85 -12.94
CA ASN A 126 14.43 -12.18 -13.42
C ASN A 126 15.70 -12.99 -13.11
N LEU A 127 15.85 -13.46 -11.86
CA LEU A 127 16.99 -14.30 -11.44
C LEU A 127 17.07 -15.62 -12.21
N ILE A 128 15.92 -16.22 -12.54
CA ILE A 128 15.87 -17.41 -13.38
C ILE A 128 16.43 -17.05 -14.75
N CYS A 129 15.87 -16.05 -15.44
CA CYS A 129 16.29 -15.64 -16.77
C CYS A 129 17.79 -15.27 -16.85
N GLU A 130 18.32 -14.55 -15.86
CA GLU A 130 19.74 -14.20 -15.78
C GLU A 130 20.64 -15.44 -15.76
N ARG A 131 20.27 -16.47 -14.98
CA ARG A 131 21.01 -17.75 -14.94
C ARG A 131 20.94 -18.57 -16.22
N TRP A 132 19.90 -18.41 -17.04
CA TRP A 132 19.79 -19.13 -18.32
C TRP A 132 20.52 -18.42 -19.47
N LEU A 133 20.87 -17.15 -19.29
CA LEU A 133 21.58 -16.34 -20.28
C LEU A 133 23.12 -16.37 -20.10
N GLU A 134 23.60 -16.92 -18.98
CA GLU A 134 25.01 -17.31 -18.74
C GLU A 134 25.32 -18.67 -19.38
#